data_AF-A0A7I3Z870-F1
#
_entry.id   AF-A0A7I3Z870-F1
#
_cell.length_a   1.000
_cell.length_b   1.000
_cell.length_c   1.000
_cell.angle_alpha   90.00
_cell.angle_beta   90.00
_cell.angle_gamma   90.00
#
_symmetry.space_group_name_H-M   'P 1'
#
loop_
_entity.id
_entity.type
_entity.pdbx_description
1 polymer ?
#
loop_
_entity_poly.entity_id
_entity_poly.type
_entity_poly.pdbx_seq_one_letter_code
_entity_poly.pdbx_strand_id
1 'polypeptide(L)'
;MPADKRTRLARAWLDALGLQNVPVGRGTRGKPDEEEELELEYEFSWNDFVMPADVPQRDGQDLLLEAYQHAKAKGEKLYLLCLSSLQDIHKFASAYPDLVAHYTAEVHMQGGNYISSEGKLEPDRSAANNRYNWEAARAWHSFLQKNALPSYTYTKAVAFAAALSSEVFVELEASGHPIGSYLRRVQVEQDLAFYKQACESDPEKRFAPFMDQQWFLVHKTNWQQRPNADLGAGLPIGEEVIPYLSKIVLYDVHGALGVSGEDVIEKLGIFRSRDRSIEVELKSTGKVVRVHHWIADDEQSVAVPDKVHAVLSALLKGSLLDALRYSNL
;
A
#
# COMPACT_ATOMS: atom_id res chain seq x y z
N MET A 1 16.82 -8.54 -11.26
CA MET A 1 16.26 -8.75 -9.91
C MET A 1 14.84 -8.20 -9.86
N PRO A 2 13.99 -8.64 -8.92
CA PRO A 2 12.61 -8.17 -8.78
C PRO A 2 12.52 -6.66 -8.62
N ALA A 3 13.41 -6.06 -7.82
CA ALA A 3 13.52 -4.59 -7.70
C ALA A 3 13.65 -3.90 -9.08
N ASP A 4 14.51 -4.42 -9.97
CA ASP A 4 14.67 -3.83 -11.31
C ASP A 4 13.38 -3.96 -12.14
N LYS A 5 12.69 -5.11 -12.08
CA LYS A 5 11.43 -5.33 -12.81
C LYS A 5 10.32 -4.40 -12.29
N ARG A 6 10.18 -4.26 -10.96
CA ARG A 6 9.21 -3.37 -10.32
C ARG A 6 9.47 -1.90 -10.68
N THR A 7 10.73 -1.46 -10.71
CA THR A 7 11.10 -0.11 -11.17
C THR A 7 10.70 0.14 -12.62
N ARG A 8 10.91 -0.84 -13.53
CA ARG A 8 10.49 -0.71 -14.94
C ARG A 8 8.97 -0.73 -15.11
N LEU A 9 8.27 -1.58 -14.35
CA LEU A 9 6.81 -1.61 -14.32
C LEU A 9 6.25 -0.26 -13.84
N ALA A 10 6.77 0.28 -12.74
CA ALA A 10 6.36 1.59 -12.23
C ALA A 10 6.59 2.72 -13.26
N ARG A 11 7.72 2.71 -13.98
CA ARG A 11 7.98 3.65 -15.08
C ARG A 11 6.94 3.52 -16.20
N ALA A 12 6.68 2.31 -16.68
CA ALA A 12 5.69 2.05 -17.73
C ALA A 12 4.28 2.51 -17.32
N TRP A 13 3.89 2.28 -16.07
CA TRP A 13 2.61 2.74 -15.52
C TRP A 13 2.50 4.26 -15.54
N LEU A 14 3.52 4.95 -15.01
CA LEU A 14 3.52 6.41 -14.99
C LEU A 14 3.51 6.99 -16.41
N ASP A 15 4.22 6.36 -17.36
CA ASP A 15 4.21 6.82 -18.76
C ASP A 15 2.85 6.67 -19.41
N ALA A 16 2.16 5.54 -19.18
CA ALA A 16 0.81 5.34 -19.67
C ALA A 16 -0.22 6.28 -19.02
N LEU A 17 0.06 6.78 -17.83
CA LEU A 17 -0.76 7.79 -17.14
C LEU A 17 -0.40 9.24 -17.53
N GLY A 18 0.55 9.46 -18.45
CA GLY A 18 0.98 10.81 -18.83
C GLY A 18 1.84 11.52 -17.77
N LEU A 19 2.49 10.74 -16.89
CA LEU A 19 3.32 11.20 -15.76
C LEU A 19 4.82 10.96 -16.02
N GLN A 20 5.28 11.22 -17.25
CA GLN A 20 6.66 10.97 -17.67
C GLN A 20 7.68 11.80 -16.88
N ASN A 21 7.26 12.94 -16.32
CA ASN A 21 8.10 13.83 -15.52
C ASN A 21 8.33 13.36 -14.08
N VAL A 22 7.60 12.36 -13.59
CA VAL A 22 7.78 11.82 -12.22
C VAL A 22 8.97 10.85 -12.24
N PRO A 23 10.10 11.13 -11.56
CA PRO A 23 11.26 10.23 -11.61
C PRO A 23 10.99 8.92 -10.85
N VAL A 24 11.53 7.81 -11.35
CA VAL A 24 11.44 6.48 -10.72
C VAL A 24 12.85 5.99 -10.42
N GLY A 25 13.08 5.63 -9.15
CA GLY A 25 14.35 5.10 -8.68
C GLY A 25 14.25 3.62 -8.36
N ARG A 26 15.37 2.93 -8.51
CA ARG A 26 15.53 1.56 -8.03
C ARG A 26 15.80 1.56 -6.53
N GLY A 27 14.97 0.83 -5.78
CA GLY A 27 15.19 0.58 -4.36
C GLY A 27 16.30 -0.43 -4.07
N THR A 28 16.62 -0.63 -2.80
CA THR A 28 17.56 -1.67 -2.39
C THR A 28 16.92 -3.07 -2.40
N ARG A 29 17.75 -4.12 -2.40
CA ARG A 29 17.30 -5.51 -2.29
C ARG A 29 16.54 -5.70 -0.98
N GLY A 30 15.27 -6.09 -1.05
CA GLY A 30 14.34 -6.07 0.08
C GLY A 30 14.61 -7.13 1.15
N LYS A 31 15.27 -8.22 0.77
CA LYS A 31 15.79 -9.25 1.69
C LYS A 31 17.21 -9.61 1.29
N PRO A 32 18.22 -8.90 1.82
CA PRO A 32 19.61 -9.08 1.41
C PRO A 32 20.14 -10.49 1.75
N ASP A 33 19.59 -11.13 2.77
CA ASP A 33 20.04 -12.43 3.28
C ASP A 33 19.34 -13.64 2.62
N GLU A 34 18.30 -13.43 1.81
CA GLU A 34 17.66 -14.51 1.04
C GLU A 34 18.32 -14.61 -0.34
N GLU A 35 18.71 -15.82 -0.76
CA GLU A 35 19.39 -16.07 -2.04
C GLU A 35 18.54 -15.65 -3.25
N GLU A 36 17.22 -15.80 -3.15
CA GLU A 36 16.24 -15.39 -4.16
C GLU A 36 15.22 -14.41 -3.54
N GLU A 37 14.98 -13.28 -4.21
CA GLU A 37 13.81 -12.46 -3.91
C GLU A 37 12.56 -13.11 -4.54
N LEU A 38 11.49 -13.27 -3.76
CA LEU A 38 10.21 -13.80 -4.23
C LEU A 38 9.66 -12.94 -5.38
N GLU A 39 9.68 -13.51 -6.59
CA GLU A 39 8.85 -13.09 -7.71
C GLU A 39 7.57 -13.90 -7.68
N LEU A 40 6.43 -13.22 -7.53
CA LEU A 40 5.13 -13.88 -7.66
C LEU A 40 4.81 -14.00 -9.15
N GLU A 41 4.38 -15.17 -9.58
CA GLU A 41 4.17 -15.47 -11.00
C GLU A 41 3.20 -14.48 -11.67
N TYR A 42 2.15 -14.07 -10.95
CA TYR A 42 1.17 -13.09 -11.41
C TYR A 42 1.70 -11.64 -11.47
N GLU A 43 2.86 -11.30 -10.89
CA GLU A 43 3.42 -9.94 -10.93
C GLU A 43 4.02 -9.60 -12.30
N PHE A 44 4.59 -10.57 -13.02
CA PHE A 44 5.39 -10.33 -14.23
C PHE A 44 5.08 -11.26 -15.42
N SER A 45 4.14 -12.19 -15.29
CA SER A 45 3.82 -13.18 -16.32
C SER A 45 3.28 -12.58 -17.63
N TRP A 46 2.86 -11.32 -17.64
CA TRP A 46 2.18 -10.66 -18.78
C TRP A 46 2.89 -9.37 -19.21
N ASN A 47 4.20 -9.50 -19.42
CA ASN A 47 5.17 -8.41 -19.49
C ASN A 47 5.22 -7.58 -20.79
N ASP A 48 4.13 -7.53 -21.58
CA ASP A 48 4.07 -6.65 -22.77
C ASP A 48 4.07 -5.16 -22.39
N PHE A 49 3.84 -4.86 -21.10
CA PHE A 49 3.70 -3.52 -20.53
C PHE A 49 4.84 -3.16 -19.55
N VAL A 50 6.02 -3.76 -19.70
CA VAL A 50 7.20 -3.40 -18.90
C VAL A 50 8.29 -2.84 -19.80
N MET A 51 8.93 -1.77 -19.34
CA MET A 51 10.04 -1.15 -20.08
C MET A 51 11.14 -2.19 -20.40
N PRO A 52 11.81 -2.05 -21.56
CA PRO A 52 12.97 -2.87 -21.90
C PRO A 52 14.06 -2.86 -20.81
N ALA A 53 14.79 -3.97 -20.68
CA ALA A 53 15.78 -4.17 -19.62
C ALA A 53 17.03 -3.28 -19.76
N ASP A 54 17.28 -2.73 -20.95
CA ASP A 54 18.40 -1.87 -21.29
C ASP A 54 18.18 -0.39 -20.92
N VAL A 55 16.95 -0.01 -20.51
CA VAL A 55 16.67 1.35 -20.04
C VAL A 55 17.40 1.59 -18.71
N PRO A 56 18.33 2.57 -18.64
CA PRO A 56 19.07 2.84 -17.41
C PRO A 56 18.15 3.25 -16.27
N GLN A 57 18.40 2.67 -15.09
CA GLN A 57 17.66 2.98 -13.88
C GLN A 57 18.45 3.93 -13.00
N ARG A 58 17.76 4.93 -12.43
CA ARG A 58 18.34 5.81 -11.42
C ARG A 58 18.33 5.12 -10.06
N ASP A 59 19.29 5.45 -9.21
CA ASP A 59 19.28 4.97 -7.83
C ASP A 59 18.23 5.72 -7.01
N GLY A 60 17.44 4.98 -6.22
CA GLY A 60 16.38 5.56 -5.39
C GLY A 60 16.89 6.45 -4.26
N GLN A 61 18.08 6.17 -3.71
CA GLN A 61 18.68 6.99 -2.65
C GLN A 61 19.16 8.34 -3.21
N ASP A 62 19.69 8.34 -4.44
CA ASP A 62 20.08 9.57 -5.14
C ASP A 62 18.85 10.46 -5.41
N LEU A 63 17.73 9.86 -5.86
CA LEU A 63 16.47 10.59 -6.05
C LEU A 63 15.92 11.18 -4.76
N LEU A 64 15.98 10.44 -3.64
CA LEU A 64 15.59 10.97 -2.34
C LEU A 64 16.48 12.16 -1.96
N LEU A 65 17.79 12.06 -2.16
CA LEU A 65 18.72 13.15 -1.86
C LEU A 65 18.38 14.40 -2.69
N GLU A 66 18.17 14.25 -4.00
CA GLU A 66 17.78 15.34 -4.89
C GLU A 66 16.46 16.01 -4.43
N ALA A 67 15.43 15.20 -4.12
CA ALA A 67 14.14 15.72 -3.67
C ALA A 67 14.26 16.52 -2.37
N TYR A 68 15.00 16.01 -1.39
CA TYR A 68 15.20 16.70 -0.12
C TYR A 68 16.08 17.94 -0.24
N GLN A 69 17.13 17.90 -1.08
CA GLN A 69 17.95 19.08 -1.36
C GLN A 69 17.14 20.18 -2.05
N HIS A 70 16.24 19.79 -2.97
CA HIS A 70 15.32 20.71 -3.62
C HIS A 70 14.35 21.35 -2.62
N ALA A 71 13.70 20.55 -1.78
CA ALA A 71 12.80 21.03 -0.73
C ALA A 71 13.54 22.00 0.21
N LYS A 72 14.76 21.65 0.63
CA LYS A 72 15.64 22.51 1.44
C LYS A 72 15.93 23.84 0.76
N ALA A 73 16.31 23.82 -0.52
CA ALA A 73 16.63 25.03 -1.27
C ALA A 73 15.44 25.99 -1.42
N LYS A 74 14.21 25.44 -1.48
CA LYS A 74 12.97 26.22 -1.58
C LYS A 74 12.34 26.58 -0.23
N GLY A 75 12.84 26.05 0.88
CA GLY A 75 12.21 26.20 2.19
C GLY A 75 10.88 25.43 2.31
N GLU A 76 10.71 24.39 1.49
CA GLU A 76 9.54 23.51 1.47
C GLU A 76 9.78 22.26 2.33
N LYS A 77 8.72 21.52 2.63
CA LYS A 77 8.79 20.22 3.29
C LYS A 77 8.13 19.15 2.43
N LEU A 78 8.61 17.92 2.55
CA LEU A 78 8.11 16.75 1.84
C LEU A 78 7.13 15.96 2.69
N TYR A 79 6.10 15.44 2.03
CA TYR A 79 5.24 14.39 2.58
C TYR A 79 5.79 13.05 2.11
N LEU A 80 5.98 12.12 3.05
CA LEU A 80 6.43 10.77 2.72
C LEU A 80 5.24 9.81 2.69
N LEU A 81 5.13 9.05 1.61
CA LEU A 81 4.16 7.97 1.47
C LEU A 81 4.90 6.63 1.36
N CYS A 82 4.88 5.84 2.43
CA CYS A 82 5.56 4.56 2.55
C CYS A 82 4.56 3.41 2.46
N LEU A 83 4.45 2.80 1.27
CA LEU A 83 3.49 1.73 0.97
C LEU A 83 4.14 0.34 0.87
N SER A 84 5.42 0.25 1.22
CA SER A 84 6.20 -0.99 1.17
C SER A 84 7.13 -1.07 2.37
N SER A 85 8.11 -1.99 2.31
CA SER A 85 9.19 -2.10 3.30
C SER A 85 9.80 -0.72 3.62
N LEU A 86 10.04 -0.48 4.92
CA LEU A 86 10.63 0.76 5.42
C LEU A 86 12.15 0.81 5.27
N GLN A 87 12.75 -0.17 4.60
CA GLN A 87 14.20 -0.32 4.44
C GLN A 87 14.86 0.89 3.75
N ASP A 88 14.35 1.30 2.58
CA ASP A 88 15.01 2.35 1.80
C ASP A 88 14.93 3.72 2.48
N ILE A 89 13.80 4.05 3.10
CA ILE A 89 13.65 5.31 3.83
C ILE A 89 14.46 5.30 5.13
N HIS A 90 14.52 4.16 5.83
CA HIS A 90 15.39 4.02 7.00
C HIS A 90 16.86 4.18 6.62
N LYS A 91 17.31 3.54 5.53
CA LYS A 91 18.67 3.68 5.02
C LYS A 91 18.99 5.15 4.70
N PHE A 92 18.08 5.82 4.01
CA PHE A 92 18.25 7.23 3.67
C PHE A 92 18.32 8.13 4.91
N ALA A 93 17.40 7.95 5.86
CA ALA A 93 17.39 8.71 7.11
C ALA A 93 18.58 8.43 8.02
N SER A 94 19.19 7.25 7.91
CA SER A 94 20.43 6.93 8.62
C SER A 94 21.64 7.66 8.03
N ALA A 95 21.65 7.84 6.71
CA ALA A 95 22.70 8.60 6.01
C ALA A 95 22.53 10.13 6.15
N TYR A 96 21.28 10.62 6.16
CA TYR A 96 20.96 12.05 6.17
C TYR A 96 19.91 12.41 7.26
N PRO A 97 20.19 12.13 8.55
CA PRO A 97 19.19 12.25 9.61
C PRO A 97 18.64 13.67 9.76
N ASP A 98 19.52 14.69 9.72
CA ASP A 98 19.10 16.08 9.86
C ASP A 98 18.23 16.54 8.69
N LEU A 99 18.55 16.09 7.47
CA LEU A 99 17.80 16.45 6.28
C LEU A 99 16.37 15.91 6.36
N VAL A 100 16.24 14.63 6.74
CA VAL A 100 14.93 14.00 6.90
C VAL A 100 14.16 14.64 8.06
N ALA A 101 14.80 14.84 9.21
CA ALA A 101 14.13 15.41 10.39
C ALA A 101 13.60 16.83 10.17
N HIS A 102 14.35 17.69 9.45
CA HIS A 102 13.96 19.09 9.27
C HIS A 102 13.00 19.33 8.10
N TYR A 103 13.12 18.55 7.03
CA TYR A 103 12.41 18.79 5.77
C TYR A 103 11.32 17.77 5.46
N THR A 104 10.97 16.92 6.42
CA THR A 104 9.75 16.10 6.36
C THR A 104 8.61 16.83 7.08
N ALA A 105 7.46 16.94 6.43
CA ALA A 105 6.23 17.46 7.03
C ALA A 105 5.51 16.35 7.79
N GLU A 106 5.17 15.27 7.07
CA GLU A 106 4.37 14.16 7.58
C GLU A 106 4.80 12.85 6.92
N VAL A 107 4.53 11.73 7.61
CA VAL A 107 4.83 10.38 7.13
C VAL A 107 3.56 9.54 7.14
N HIS A 108 3.11 9.11 5.97
CA HIS A 108 1.96 8.22 5.78
C HIS A 108 2.47 6.82 5.46
N MET A 109 1.99 5.81 6.18
CA MET A 109 2.49 4.44 6.07
C MET A 109 1.34 3.45 5.93
N GLN A 110 1.44 2.52 4.99
CA GLN A 110 0.65 1.30 5.03
C GLN A 110 1.38 0.27 5.89
N GLY A 111 0.75 -0.21 6.95
CA GLY A 111 1.38 -1.15 7.87
C GLY A 111 0.61 -1.31 9.17
N GLY A 112 1.33 -1.45 10.26
CA GLY A 112 0.76 -1.49 11.60
C GLY A 112 1.79 -1.03 12.62
N ASN A 113 1.35 -0.34 13.65
CA ASN A 113 2.18 0.03 14.79
C ASN A 113 1.29 0.24 16.01
N TYR A 114 1.92 0.40 17.15
CA TYR A 114 1.27 0.65 18.42
C TYR A 114 2.20 1.44 19.33
N ILE A 115 1.62 2.04 20.37
CA ILE A 115 2.39 2.64 21.45
C ILE A 115 2.52 1.59 22.56
N SER A 116 3.75 1.20 22.88
CA SER A 116 4.00 0.25 23.96
C SER A 116 3.64 0.85 25.32
N SER A 117 3.57 -0.01 26.35
CA SER A 117 3.35 0.43 27.74
C SER A 117 4.44 1.38 28.25
N GLU A 118 5.61 1.42 27.59
CA GLU A 118 6.70 2.35 27.88
C GLU A 118 6.60 3.67 27.10
N GLY A 119 5.52 3.88 26.35
CA GLY A 119 5.32 5.06 25.52
C GLY A 119 6.17 5.07 24.26
N LYS A 120 6.73 3.93 23.81
CA LYS A 120 7.52 3.84 22.57
C LYS A 120 6.63 3.55 21.37
N LEU A 121 6.87 4.22 20.25
CA LEU A 121 6.26 3.87 18.98
C LEU A 121 6.96 2.64 18.41
N GLU A 122 6.24 1.53 18.32
CA GLU A 122 6.77 0.23 17.88
C GLU A 122 5.98 -0.28 16.66
N PRO A 123 6.65 -0.82 15.63
CA PRO A 123 5.97 -1.47 14.51
C PRO A 123 5.26 -2.75 14.97
N ASP A 124 4.12 -3.06 14.36
CA ASP A 124 3.48 -4.37 14.48
C ASP A 124 4.15 -5.38 13.54
N ARG A 125 4.71 -6.46 14.10
CA ARG A 125 5.37 -7.54 13.36
C ARG A 125 4.40 -8.35 12.48
N SER A 126 3.10 -8.29 12.77
CA SER A 126 2.06 -8.95 11.98
C SER A 126 1.85 -8.27 10.61
N ALA A 127 2.18 -6.98 10.50
CA ALA A 127 2.07 -6.23 9.25
C ALA A 127 3.17 -6.60 8.24
N ALA A 128 2.79 -6.91 7.00
CA ALA A 128 3.70 -7.40 5.97
C ALA A 128 4.85 -6.42 5.68
N ASN A 129 4.56 -5.14 5.52
CA ASN A 129 5.56 -4.10 5.23
C ASN A 129 6.63 -3.96 6.31
N ASN A 130 6.27 -4.15 7.59
CA ASN A 130 7.24 -4.16 8.68
C ASN A 130 8.07 -5.46 8.68
N ARG A 131 7.45 -6.59 8.35
CA ARG A 131 8.09 -7.91 8.42
C ARG A 131 9.17 -8.09 7.36
N TYR A 132 9.05 -7.47 6.18
CA TYR A 132 10.06 -7.57 5.13
C TYR A 132 11.46 -7.20 5.61
N ASN A 133 11.57 -6.13 6.42
CA ASN A 133 12.79 -5.79 7.12
C ASN A 133 12.45 -5.25 8.52
N TRP A 134 12.39 -6.17 9.48
CA TRP A 134 11.96 -5.88 10.85
C TRP A 134 12.84 -4.84 11.55
N GLU A 135 14.16 -4.92 11.38
CA GLU A 135 15.07 -4.00 12.04
C GLU A 135 14.97 -2.59 11.44
N ALA A 136 14.83 -2.47 10.12
CA ALA A 136 14.58 -1.18 9.49
C ALA A 136 13.24 -0.58 9.93
N ALA A 137 12.19 -1.40 10.06
CA ALA A 137 10.90 -0.94 10.57
C ALA A 137 11.01 -0.40 12.00
N ARG A 138 11.69 -1.13 12.90
CA ARG A 138 11.90 -0.67 14.29
C ARG A 138 12.72 0.62 14.36
N ALA A 139 13.82 0.66 13.61
CA ALA A 139 14.69 1.84 13.58
C ALA A 139 13.98 3.06 12.98
N TRP A 140 13.15 2.88 11.95
CA TRP A 140 12.34 3.96 11.38
C TRP A 140 11.31 4.50 12.38
N HIS A 141 10.54 3.64 13.05
CA HIS A 141 9.57 4.10 14.06
C HIS A 141 10.25 4.83 15.22
N SER A 142 11.40 4.32 15.67
CA SER A 142 12.22 5.01 16.67
C SER A 142 12.71 6.38 16.17
N PHE A 143 13.11 6.49 14.90
CA PHE A 143 13.51 7.75 14.28
C PHE A 143 12.35 8.74 14.22
N LEU A 144 11.15 8.32 13.83
CA LEU A 144 9.95 9.17 13.80
C LEU A 144 9.68 9.76 15.18
N GLN A 145 9.64 8.89 16.20
CA GLN A 145 9.38 9.29 17.58
C GLN A 145 10.47 10.24 18.11
N LYS A 146 11.75 9.91 17.90
CA LYS A 146 12.88 10.71 18.37
C LYS A 146 12.90 12.12 17.77
N ASN A 147 12.48 12.26 16.51
CA ASN A 147 12.49 13.54 15.81
C ASN A 147 11.13 14.25 15.83
N ALA A 148 10.16 13.74 16.60
CA ALA A 148 8.81 14.28 16.67
C ALA A 148 8.16 14.46 15.28
N LEU A 149 8.40 13.53 14.36
CA LEU A 149 7.81 13.57 13.02
C LEU A 149 6.37 13.07 13.07
N PRO A 150 5.39 13.89 12.61
CA PRO A 150 4.01 13.44 12.49
C PRO A 150 3.90 12.19 11.61
N SER A 151 3.14 11.19 12.06
CA SER A 151 2.93 10.00 11.26
C SER A 151 1.52 9.44 11.31
N TYR A 152 1.09 8.87 10.19
CA TYR A 152 -0.24 8.33 9.96
C TYR A 152 -0.12 6.90 9.45
N THR A 153 -0.71 5.94 10.16
CA THR A 153 -0.61 4.52 9.82
C THR A 153 -1.96 3.94 9.43
N TYR A 154 -2.01 3.41 8.21
CA TYR A 154 -3.19 2.82 7.60
C TYR A 154 -3.06 1.30 7.69
N THR A 155 -3.88 0.68 8.55
CA THR A 155 -3.83 -0.77 8.78
C THR A 155 -4.75 -1.52 7.83
N LYS A 156 -4.65 -2.86 7.86
CA LYS A 156 -5.56 -3.75 7.13
C LYS A 156 -7.04 -3.53 7.48
N ALA A 157 -7.36 -3.08 8.69
CA ALA A 157 -8.74 -2.91 9.14
C ALA A 157 -9.51 -1.92 8.24
N VAL A 158 -8.87 -0.81 7.88
CA VAL A 158 -9.41 0.21 6.96
C VAL A 158 -9.71 -0.40 5.59
N ALA A 159 -8.77 -1.19 5.06
CA ALA A 159 -8.91 -1.78 3.74
C ALA A 159 -10.04 -2.81 3.67
N PHE A 160 -10.24 -3.59 4.73
CA PHE A 160 -11.38 -4.51 4.82
C PHE A 160 -12.70 -3.77 4.96
N ALA A 161 -12.75 -2.71 5.78
CA ALA A 161 -13.95 -1.91 5.96
C ALA A 161 -14.40 -1.21 4.67
N ALA A 162 -13.46 -0.78 3.83
CA ALA A 162 -13.70 -0.07 2.58
C ALA A 162 -13.37 -0.90 1.32
N ALA A 163 -13.58 -2.21 1.37
CA ALA A 163 -13.33 -3.09 0.23
C ALA A 163 -14.17 -2.65 -1.00
N LEU A 164 -13.55 -2.64 -2.18
CA LEU A 164 -14.21 -2.29 -3.43
C LEU A 164 -14.95 -3.48 -4.03
N SER A 165 -15.97 -3.18 -4.82
CA SER A 165 -16.62 -4.15 -5.68
C SER A 165 -15.70 -4.57 -6.82
N SER A 166 -15.70 -5.86 -7.19
CA SER A 166 -14.94 -6.36 -8.34
C SER A 166 -15.33 -5.70 -9.68
N GLU A 167 -16.56 -5.19 -9.75
CA GLU A 167 -17.15 -4.45 -10.85
C GLU A 167 -16.30 -3.24 -11.22
N VAL A 168 -15.65 -2.60 -10.24
CA VAL A 168 -14.72 -1.50 -10.49
C VAL A 168 -13.61 -1.95 -11.43
N PHE A 169 -13.02 -3.12 -11.21
CA PHE A 169 -11.93 -3.63 -12.05
C PHE A 169 -12.42 -4.10 -13.42
N VAL A 170 -13.65 -4.61 -13.51
CA VAL A 170 -14.31 -4.89 -14.81
C VAL A 170 -14.49 -3.61 -15.62
N GLU A 171 -14.90 -2.51 -14.97
CA GLU A 171 -15.05 -1.21 -15.63
C GLU A 171 -13.70 -0.59 -16.02
N LEU A 172 -12.65 -0.78 -15.21
CA LEU A 172 -11.30 -0.34 -15.57
C LEU A 172 -10.80 -1.11 -16.80
N GLU A 173 -11.00 -2.42 -16.88
CA GLU A 173 -10.67 -3.22 -18.07
C GLU A 173 -11.49 -2.75 -19.29
N ALA A 174 -12.79 -2.54 -19.12
CA ALA A 174 -13.68 -2.08 -20.19
C ALA A 174 -13.33 -0.69 -20.73
N SER A 175 -12.54 0.11 -20.01
CA SER A 175 -12.02 1.40 -20.50
C SER A 175 -11.08 1.24 -21.70
N GLY A 176 -10.52 0.04 -21.92
CA GLY A 176 -9.52 -0.23 -22.95
C GLY A 176 -8.11 0.30 -22.62
N HIS A 177 -7.94 0.93 -21.46
CA HIS A 177 -6.63 1.40 -21.01
C HIS A 177 -5.76 0.20 -20.55
N PRO A 178 -4.47 0.12 -20.93
CA PRO A 178 -3.62 -1.05 -20.64
C PRO A 178 -3.48 -1.36 -19.14
N ILE A 179 -3.38 -0.33 -18.29
CA ILE A 179 -3.39 -0.50 -16.82
C ILE A 179 -4.70 -1.15 -16.33
N GLY A 180 -5.84 -0.81 -16.92
CA GLY A 180 -7.13 -1.38 -16.52
C GLY A 180 -7.18 -2.89 -16.77
N SER A 181 -6.76 -3.32 -17.96
CA SER A 181 -6.62 -4.74 -18.31
C SER A 181 -5.62 -5.46 -17.40
N TYR A 182 -4.47 -4.84 -17.13
CA TYR A 182 -3.46 -5.39 -16.22
C TYR A 182 -4.04 -5.59 -14.80
N LEU A 183 -4.69 -4.57 -14.23
CA LEU A 183 -5.22 -4.61 -12.87
C LEU A 183 -6.28 -5.69 -12.70
N ARG A 184 -7.22 -5.80 -13.65
CA ARG A 184 -8.26 -6.86 -13.63
C ARG A 184 -7.64 -8.24 -13.65
N ARG A 185 -6.65 -8.44 -14.51
CA ARG A 185 -5.97 -9.72 -14.63
C ARG A 185 -5.23 -10.11 -13.36
N VAL A 186 -4.35 -9.24 -12.86
CA VAL A 186 -3.58 -9.51 -11.64
C VAL A 186 -4.51 -9.77 -10.46
N GLN A 187 -5.62 -9.05 -10.35
CA GLN A 187 -6.62 -9.30 -9.31
C GLN A 187 -7.18 -10.73 -9.39
N VAL A 188 -7.59 -11.20 -10.58
CA VAL A 188 -8.13 -12.56 -10.73
C VAL A 188 -7.06 -13.62 -10.44
N GLU A 189 -5.86 -13.49 -11.00
CA GLU A 189 -4.77 -14.46 -10.82
C GLU A 189 -4.30 -14.51 -9.36
N GLN A 190 -4.18 -13.36 -8.69
CA GLN A 190 -3.84 -13.28 -7.28
C GLN A 190 -4.93 -13.92 -6.40
N ASP A 191 -6.20 -13.64 -6.68
CA ASP A 191 -7.33 -14.21 -5.92
C ASP A 191 -7.42 -15.73 -6.12
N LEU A 192 -7.15 -16.25 -7.33
CA LEU A 192 -7.05 -17.69 -7.60
C LEU A 192 -5.89 -18.35 -6.85
N ALA A 193 -4.72 -17.72 -6.85
CA ALA A 193 -3.56 -18.20 -6.12
C ALA A 193 -3.84 -18.26 -4.60
N PHE A 194 -4.50 -17.21 -4.06
CA PHE A 194 -4.90 -17.19 -2.67
C PHE A 194 -5.99 -18.23 -2.37
N TYR A 195 -6.97 -18.40 -3.26
CA TYR A 195 -8.01 -19.41 -3.09
C TYR A 195 -7.43 -20.83 -3.06
N LYS A 196 -6.48 -21.12 -3.94
CA LYS A 196 -5.75 -22.38 -3.96
C LYS A 196 -5.07 -22.65 -2.61
N GLN A 197 -4.40 -21.65 -2.03
CA GLN A 197 -3.80 -21.77 -0.69
C GLN A 197 -4.87 -21.96 0.40
N ALA A 198 -6.00 -21.28 0.32
CA ALA A 198 -7.10 -21.43 1.28
C ALA A 198 -7.73 -22.84 1.25
N CYS A 199 -7.65 -23.52 0.11
CA CYS A 199 -8.09 -24.91 -0.06
C CYS A 199 -7.13 -25.95 0.50
N GLU A 200 -5.92 -25.58 0.95
CA GLU A 200 -4.97 -26.51 1.56
C GLU A 200 -5.57 -27.13 2.83
N SER A 201 -5.52 -28.46 2.91
CA SER A 201 -6.02 -29.20 4.07
C SER A 201 -5.12 -29.00 5.31
N ASP A 202 -3.83 -28.80 5.08
CA ASP A 202 -2.83 -28.51 6.10
C ASP A 202 -2.83 -27.00 6.42
N PRO A 203 -3.20 -26.58 7.65
CA PRO A 203 -3.24 -25.17 8.02
C PRO A 203 -1.91 -24.43 7.83
N GLU A 204 -0.78 -25.11 7.97
CA GLU A 204 0.56 -24.49 7.84
C GLU A 204 0.93 -24.16 6.39
N LYS A 205 0.20 -24.73 5.41
CA LYS A 205 0.39 -24.44 3.98
C LYS A 205 -0.51 -23.31 3.46
N ARG A 206 -1.46 -22.86 4.28
CA ARG A 206 -2.33 -21.72 3.95
C ARG A 206 -1.55 -20.42 4.08
N PHE A 207 -2.09 -19.35 3.52
CA PHE A 207 -1.54 -18.00 3.73
C PHE A 207 -1.44 -17.64 5.23
N ALA A 208 -2.46 -18.03 5.99
CA ALA A 208 -2.42 -18.08 7.45
C ALA A 208 -3.29 -19.28 7.92
N PRO A 209 -2.97 -19.92 9.06
CA PRO A 209 -3.67 -21.14 9.48
C PRO A 209 -5.20 -21.06 9.51
N PHE A 210 -5.74 -19.89 9.91
CA PHE A 210 -7.18 -19.63 10.01
C PHE A 210 -7.84 -19.19 8.70
N MET A 211 -7.06 -18.86 7.66
CA MET A 211 -7.57 -18.41 6.36
C MET A 211 -7.88 -19.61 5.46
N ASP A 212 -8.88 -20.39 5.86
CA ASP A 212 -9.37 -21.54 5.10
C ASP A 212 -10.32 -21.13 3.96
N GLN A 213 -10.81 -22.12 3.21
CA GLN A 213 -11.73 -21.94 2.10
C GLN A 213 -13.00 -21.16 2.50
N GLN A 214 -13.55 -21.41 3.70
CA GLN A 214 -14.74 -20.73 4.18
C GLN A 214 -14.44 -19.26 4.50
N TRP A 215 -13.31 -18.99 5.15
CA TRP A 215 -12.82 -17.64 5.41
C TRP A 215 -12.69 -16.86 4.11
N PHE A 216 -12.07 -17.47 3.07
CA PHE A 216 -11.93 -16.83 1.76
C PHE A 216 -13.30 -16.46 1.18
N LEU A 217 -14.24 -17.40 1.16
CA LEU A 217 -15.57 -17.16 0.59
C LEU A 217 -16.31 -16.00 1.29
N VAL A 218 -16.20 -15.87 2.61
CA VAL A 218 -16.78 -14.75 3.37
C VAL A 218 -16.15 -13.41 2.98
N HIS A 219 -14.82 -13.35 2.89
CA HIS A 219 -14.09 -12.09 2.82
C HIS A 219 -13.77 -11.61 1.40
N LYS A 220 -13.79 -12.51 0.42
CA LYS A 220 -13.39 -12.24 -0.96
C LYS A 220 -14.51 -12.40 -1.98
N THR A 221 -15.61 -13.04 -1.60
CA THR A 221 -16.68 -13.41 -2.54
C THR A 221 -18.07 -12.99 -2.07
N ASN A 222 -19.04 -13.12 -2.97
CA ASN A 222 -20.48 -13.09 -2.68
C ASN A 222 -21.10 -14.50 -2.66
N TRP A 223 -20.29 -15.56 -2.62
CA TRP A 223 -20.76 -16.96 -2.73
C TRP A 223 -21.90 -17.30 -1.76
N GLN A 224 -21.82 -16.83 -0.52
CA GLN A 224 -22.85 -17.07 0.50
C GLN A 224 -24.18 -16.32 0.23
N GLN A 225 -24.17 -15.35 -0.67
CA GLN A 225 -25.35 -14.56 -1.04
C GLN A 225 -26.13 -15.19 -2.21
N ARG A 226 -25.67 -16.33 -2.75
CA ARG A 226 -26.36 -17.02 -3.85
C ARG A 226 -27.71 -17.58 -3.38
N PRO A 227 -28.74 -17.56 -4.24
CA PRO A 227 -29.93 -18.37 -4.00
C PRO A 227 -29.49 -19.83 -3.82
N ASN A 228 -29.98 -20.50 -2.77
CA ASN A 228 -29.64 -21.90 -2.45
C ASN A 228 -28.21 -22.13 -1.92
N ALA A 229 -27.58 -21.14 -1.28
CA ALA A 229 -26.25 -21.28 -0.67
C ALA A 229 -26.11 -22.50 0.25
N ASP A 230 -27.20 -22.89 0.89
CA ASP A 230 -27.31 -23.98 1.87
C ASP A 230 -27.80 -25.33 1.28
N LEU A 231 -28.15 -25.40 -0.01
CA LEU A 231 -28.73 -26.61 -0.61
C LEU A 231 -27.71 -27.39 -1.46
N GLY A 232 -26.86 -28.18 -0.80
CA GLY A 232 -26.14 -29.32 -1.40
C GLY A 232 -25.10 -29.04 -2.48
N ALA A 233 -25.00 -27.81 -3.00
CA ALA A 233 -23.95 -27.40 -3.93
C ALA A 233 -22.66 -27.19 -3.11
N GLY A 234 -21.75 -28.17 -3.16
CA GLY A 234 -20.45 -28.13 -2.48
C GLY A 234 -19.66 -26.84 -2.74
N LEU A 235 -18.57 -26.65 -1.99
CA LEU A 235 -17.71 -25.48 -2.13
C LEU A 235 -17.09 -25.43 -3.54
N PRO A 236 -16.88 -24.24 -4.13
CA PRO A 236 -16.34 -24.13 -5.49
C PRO A 236 -14.91 -24.67 -5.52
N ILE A 237 -14.48 -25.23 -6.65
CA ILE A 237 -13.13 -25.80 -6.80
C ILE A 237 -12.38 -25.06 -7.91
N GLY A 238 -11.16 -24.61 -7.59
CA GLY A 238 -10.28 -23.95 -8.57
C GLY A 238 -10.93 -22.70 -9.17
N GLU A 239 -11.06 -22.67 -10.50
CA GLU A 239 -11.59 -21.53 -11.25
C GLU A 239 -13.10 -21.31 -11.10
N GLU A 240 -13.84 -22.26 -10.53
CA GLU A 240 -15.26 -22.09 -10.23
C GLU A 240 -15.55 -20.93 -9.26
N VAL A 241 -14.53 -20.46 -8.51
CA VAL A 241 -14.65 -19.33 -7.60
C VAL A 241 -14.72 -17.97 -8.33
N ILE A 242 -14.21 -17.89 -9.57
CA ILE A 242 -14.02 -16.61 -10.30
C ILE A 242 -15.32 -15.79 -10.40
N PRO A 243 -16.48 -16.37 -10.78
CA PRO A 243 -17.73 -15.61 -10.90
C PRO A 243 -18.21 -14.99 -9.58
N TYR A 244 -17.69 -15.45 -8.45
CA TYR A 244 -18.09 -15.01 -7.12
C TYR A 244 -17.12 -14.00 -6.50
N LEU A 245 -15.93 -13.82 -7.08
CA LEU A 245 -14.96 -12.82 -6.63
C LEU A 245 -15.60 -11.43 -6.75
N SER A 246 -15.95 -10.84 -5.61
CA SER A 246 -16.74 -9.61 -5.56
C SER A 246 -16.10 -8.54 -4.69
N LYS A 247 -15.11 -8.89 -3.87
CA LYS A 247 -14.49 -7.98 -2.89
C LYS A 247 -13.00 -7.82 -3.13
N ILE A 248 -12.58 -6.60 -3.42
CA ILE A 248 -11.19 -6.22 -3.63
C ILE A 248 -10.73 -5.37 -2.44
N VAL A 249 -9.75 -5.88 -1.70
CA VAL A 249 -9.17 -5.21 -0.54
C VAL A 249 -7.93 -4.45 -1.00
N LEU A 250 -8.02 -3.13 -1.06
CA LEU A 250 -6.93 -2.26 -1.50
C LEU A 250 -6.27 -1.61 -0.28
N TYR A 251 -5.10 -2.09 0.12
CA TYR A 251 -4.42 -1.58 1.32
C TYR A 251 -3.84 -0.17 1.08
N ASP A 252 -3.00 -0.04 0.06
CA ASP A 252 -2.13 1.11 -0.15
C ASP A 252 -2.85 2.40 -0.53
N VAL A 253 -4.00 2.27 -1.19
CA VAL A 253 -4.81 3.43 -1.66
C VAL A 253 -5.28 4.30 -0.50
N HIS A 254 -5.40 3.75 0.71
CA HIS A 254 -5.78 4.51 1.90
C HIS A 254 -4.66 5.44 2.36
N GLY A 255 -3.40 5.00 2.26
CA GLY A 255 -2.25 5.87 2.48
C GLY A 255 -2.14 6.96 1.41
N ALA A 256 -2.41 6.62 0.15
CA ALA A 256 -2.42 7.57 -0.96
C ALA A 256 -3.54 8.62 -0.85
N LEU A 257 -4.73 8.24 -0.39
CA LEU A 257 -5.77 9.20 0.00
C LEU A 257 -5.35 9.99 1.23
N GLY A 258 -4.71 9.32 2.19
CA GLY A 258 -4.22 9.88 3.43
C GLY A 258 -3.33 11.12 3.30
N VAL A 259 -2.47 11.11 2.29
CA VAL A 259 -1.47 12.16 2.02
C VAL A 259 -2.05 13.35 1.26
N SER A 260 -3.33 13.34 0.87
CA SER A 260 -3.94 14.45 0.10
C SER A 260 -4.15 15.73 0.91
N GLY A 261 -3.89 15.72 2.22
CA GLY A 261 -4.17 16.84 3.13
C GLY A 261 -5.46 16.67 3.93
N GLU A 262 -5.51 17.31 5.11
CA GLU A 262 -6.68 17.27 6.00
C GLU A 262 -7.92 17.94 5.38
N ASP A 263 -7.72 19.00 4.60
CA ASP A 263 -8.80 19.72 3.92
C ASP A 263 -9.54 18.83 2.90
N VAL A 264 -8.79 18.06 2.12
CA VAL A 264 -9.35 17.08 1.17
C VAL A 264 -10.07 15.96 1.92
N ILE A 265 -9.45 15.44 3.00
CA ILE A 265 -10.01 14.33 3.77
C ILE A 265 -11.30 14.73 4.50
N GLU A 266 -11.34 15.92 5.10
CA GLU A 266 -12.54 16.47 5.73
C GLU A 266 -13.63 16.71 4.69
N LYS A 267 -13.28 17.30 3.54
CA LYS A 267 -14.25 17.61 2.48
C LYS A 267 -14.89 16.35 1.89
N LEU A 268 -14.10 15.30 1.68
CA LEU A 268 -14.58 14.02 1.19
C LEU A 268 -15.26 13.20 2.30
N GLY A 269 -14.93 13.46 3.57
CA GLY A 269 -15.47 12.76 4.73
C GLY A 269 -15.15 11.27 4.70
N ILE A 270 -13.91 10.92 4.34
CA ILE A 270 -13.44 9.54 4.14
C ILE A 270 -12.84 8.91 5.41
N PHE A 271 -12.15 9.71 6.22
CA PHE A 271 -11.62 9.31 7.53
C PHE A 271 -12.31 10.11 8.63
N ARG A 272 -12.49 9.50 9.80
CA ARG A 272 -12.87 10.26 10.99
C ARG A 272 -11.70 11.14 11.45
N SER A 273 -11.97 12.10 12.33
CA SER A 273 -10.97 13.02 12.86
C SER A 273 -9.68 12.30 13.21
N ARG A 274 -8.58 12.77 12.63
CA ARG A 274 -7.25 12.19 12.81
C ARG A 274 -6.52 12.78 14.01
N ASP A 275 -7.17 13.60 14.81
CA ASP A 275 -6.60 14.39 15.91
C ASP A 275 -6.23 13.51 17.13
N ARG A 276 -5.24 12.63 16.95
CA ARG A 276 -4.63 11.83 18.01
C ARG A 276 -3.16 12.22 18.12
N SER A 277 -2.86 12.96 19.18
CA SER A 277 -1.49 13.27 19.58
C SER A 277 -1.11 12.44 20.79
N ILE A 278 0.13 11.95 20.81
CA ILE A 278 0.75 11.36 21.99
C ILE A 278 1.84 12.29 22.52
N GLU A 279 2.04 12.29 23.83
CA GLU A 279 3.17 12.99 24.43
C GLU A 279 4.37 12.05 24.48
N VAL A 280 5.49 12.50 23.95
CA VAL A 280 6.74 11.75 23.86
C VAL A 280 7.80 12.48 24.64
N GLU A 281 8.40 11.81 25.63
CA GLU A 281 9.59 12.34 26.31
C GLU A 281 10.83 12.08 25.45
N LEU A 282 11.45 13.16 24.95
CA LEU A 282 12.70 13.09 24.23
C LEU A 282 13.84 12.82 25.21
N LYS A 283 14.26 11.55 25.33
CA LYS A 283 15.36 11.14 26.24
C LYS A 283 16.67 11.93 26.06
N SER A 284 16.93 12.45 24.86
CA SER A 284 18.12 13.26 24.57
C SER A 284 18.12 14.65 25.23
N THR A 285 16.94 15.18 25.58
CA THR A 285 16.77 16.53 26.14
C THR A 285 15.95 16.57 27.42
N GLY A 286 15.32 15.46 27.81
CA GLY A 286 14.33 15.39 28.90
C GLY A 286 13.04 16.17 28.59
N LYS A 287 12.87 16.65 27.36
CA LYS A 287 11.73 17.48 26.97
C LYS A 287 10.57 16.59 26.51
N VAL A 288 9.41 16.77 27.12
CA VAL A 288 8.16 16.20 26.60
C VAL A 288 7.72 17.02 25.38
N VAL A 289 7.62 16.36 24.23
CA VAL A 289 7.10 16.92 22.99
C VAL A 289 5.84 16.17 22.63
N ARG A 290 4.76 16.90 22.35
CA ARG A 290 3.55 16.32 21.80
C ARG A 290 3.78 16.02 20.32
N VAL A 291 3.67 14.75 19.93
CA VAL A 291 3.86 14.28 18.56
C VAL A 291 2.55 13.70 18.07
N HIS A 292 2.17 14.07 16.86
CA HIS A 292 0.96 13.58 16.23
C HIS A 292 1.20 12.19 15.62
N HIS A 293 0.60 11.17 16.23
CA HIS A 293 0.68 9.79 15.74
C HIS A 293 -0.74 9.24 15.65
N TRP A 294 -1.23 9.09 14.43
CA TRP A 294 -2.54 8.54 14.15
C TRP A 294 -2.43 7.14 13.57
N ILE A 295 -3.28 6.25 14.08
CA ILE A 295 -3.35 4.85 13.68
C ILE A 295 -4.81 4.56 13.36
N ALA A 296 -5.07 4.09 12.14
CA ALA A 296 -6.37 3.60 11.73
C ALA A 296 -6.43 2.09 11.97
N ASP A 297 -6.59 1.69 13.23
CA ASP A 297 -6.56 0.30 13.69
C ASP A 297 -7.93 -0.37 13.80
N ASP A 298 -9.00 0.38 13.53
CA ASP A 298 -10.38 -0.11 13.61
C ASP A 298 -11.25 0.29 12.41
N GLU A 299 -12.37 -0.40 12.25
CA GLU A 299 -13.39 -0.07 11.25
C GLU A 299 -14.01 1.32 11.48
N GLN A 300 -13.92 1.83 12.71
CA GLN A 300 -14.46 3.15 13.07
C GLN A 300 -13.59 4.29 12.54
N SER A 301 -12.35 4.03 12.15
CA SER A 301 -11.44 5.01 11.56
C SER A 301 -11.90 5.44 10.16
N VAL A 302 -12.66 4.59 9.47
CA VAL A 302 -13.37 4.93 8.24
C VAL A 302 -14.68 5.62 8.60
N ALA A 303 -14.87 6.85 8.12
CA ALA A 303 -16.08 7.61 8.46
C ALA A 303 -17.32 6.99 7.82
N VAL A 304 -17.25 6.71 6.52
CA VAL A 304 -18.34 6.10 5.73
C VAL A 304 -17.72 5.22 4.62
N PRO A 305 -17.73 3.88 4.75
CA PRO A 305 -17.16 2.97 3.74
C PRO A 305 -17.62 3.23 2.31
N ASP A 306 -18.92 3.47 2.12
CA ASP A 306 -19.51 3.76 0.80
C ASP A 306 -18.93 5.03 0.16
N LYS A 307 -18.55 6.04 0.96
CA LYS A 307 -17.89 7.24 0.43
C LYS A 307 -16.47 6.94 0.01
N VAL A 308 -15.73 6.14 0.77
CA VAL A 308 -14.37 5.71 0.39
C VAL A 308 -14.43 4.94 -0.93
N HIS A 309 -15.39 4.02 -1.07
CA HIS A 309 -15.64 3.32 -2.33
C HIS A 309 -15.92 4.30 -3.47
N ALA A 310 -16.87 5.22 -3.32
CA ALA A 310 -17.20 6.19 -4.36
C ALA A 310 -16.00 7.04 -4.79
N VAL A 311 -15.20 7.53 -3.82
CA VAL A 311 -13.99 8.32 -4.08
C VAL A 311 -12.94 7.49 -4.82
N LEU A 312 -12.61 6.29 -4.34
CA LEU A 312 -11.62 5.42 -4.97
C LEU A 312 -12.04 5.03 -6.39
N SER A 313 -13.30 4.64 -6.59
CA SER A 313 -13.85 4.32 -7.90
C SER A 313 -13.77 5.50 -8.86
N ALA A 314 -14.12 6.71 -8.39
CA ALA A 314 -14.04 7.92 -9.21
C ALA A 314 -12.60 8.26 -9.59
N LEU A 315 -11.65 8.17 -8.65
CA LEU A 315 -10.23 8.47 -8.90
C LEU A 315 -9.60 7.44 -9.85
N LEU A 316 -9.84 6.15 -9.66
CA LEU A 316 -9.31 5.10 -10.51
C LEU A 316 -9.82 5.25 -11.95
N LYS A 317 -11.14 5.36 -12.14
CA LYS A 317 -11.74 5.52 -13.47
C LYS A 317 -11.34 6.85 -14.11
N GLY A 318 -11.39 7.93 -13.34
CA GLY A 318 -11.05 9.27 -13.81
C GLY A 318 -9.60 9.39 -14.29
N SER A 319 -8.66 8.76 -13.57
CA SER A 319 -7.24 8.76 -13.95
C SER A 319 -7.00 8.05 -15.27
N LEU A 320 -7.61 6.88 -15.49
CA LEU A 320 -7.47 6.17 -16.77
C LEU A 320 -8.16 6.92 -17.92
N LEU A 321 -9.35 7.50 -17.68
CA LEU A 321 -10.05 8.30 -18.68
C LEU A 321 -9.28 9.55 -19.07
N ASP A 322 -8.63 10.23 -18.11
CA ASP A 322 -7.81 11.40 -18.40
C ASP A 322 -6.56 11.01 -19.20
N ALA A 323 -5.88 9.93 -18.82
CA ALA A 323 -4.73 9.38 -19.55
C ALA A 323 -5.05 9.05 -21.02
N LEU A 324 -6.21 8.46 -21.30
CA LEU A 324 -6.66 8.17 -22.68
C LEU A 324 -6.81 9.42 -23.56
N ARG A 325 -6.96 10.62 -22.98
CA ARG A 325 -7.00 11.87 -23.76
C ARG A 325 -5.63 12.24 -24.33
N TYR A 326 -4.55 11.85 -23.65
CA TYR A 326 -3.18 12.14 -24.10
C TYR A 326 -2.65 11.10 -25.09
N SER A 327 -3.22 9.89 -25.10
CA SER A 327 -2.81 8.80 -26.00
C SER A 327 -3.37 8.91 -27.44
N ASN A 328 -4.31 9.83 -27.67
CA ASN A 328 -4.96 10.06 -28.97
C ASN A 328 -4.48 11.36 -29.68
N LEU A 329 -3.41 11.99 -29.18
CA LEU A 329 -2.73 13.15 -29.79
C LEU A 329 -1.38 12.74 -30.37
#